data_AF-A0A0Q6SEB4-F1
#
_entry.id   AF-A0A0Q6SEB4-F1
#
_cell.length_a   1.000
_cell.length_b   1.000
_cell.length_c   1.000
_cell.angle_alpha   90.00
_cell.angle_beta   90.00
_cell.angle_gamma   90.00
#
_symmetry.space_group_name_H-M   'P 1'
#
loop_
_entity.id
_entity.type
_entity.pdbx_description
1 polymer ?
#
loop_
_entity_poly.entity_id
_entity_poly.type
_entity_poly.pdbx_seq_one_letter_code
_entity_poly.pdbx_strand_id
1 'polypeptide(L)'
;MGKLEYLEALKRAMLGLPPDVQARTLAYYEQRFVDGVAAGQGEPDVARELDDPKKIAMTLRANAHLDTFSARKNPANLLRLMVSAVGLAIFNLFMLVPALVYSALLLCLYVCALTFYLAGIATTASGLAGANELVLDWPSRFVTIDDDGRGRQMRVEIGDRGILVKEERPQVADPLPPDDTADAGADHGRAHSRALRSAEALADSTLRISTDMDAESRTTQTLFGCGLVLGGIALFLLSLVVTRYTFIGLKRYVQMNRSLLKGS
;
A
#
# COMPACT_ATOMS: atom_id res chain seq x y z
N MET A 1 77.10 -19.81 -8.83
CA MET A 1 76.32 -21.05 -9.05
C MET A 1 76.53 -21.48 -10.48
N GLY A 2 76.82 -22.76 -10.72
CA GLY A 2 76.91 -23.31 -12.08
C GLY A 2 75.54 -23.68 -12.65
N LYS A 3 75.48 -24.08 -13.94
CA LYS A 3 74.21 -24.46 -14.61
C LYS A 3 73.41 -25.52 -13.83
N LEU A 4 74.08 -26.60 -13.42
CA LEU A 4 73.46 -27.73 -12.73
C LEU A 4 72.86 -27.32 -11.38
N GLU A 5 73.58 -26.48 -10.63
CA GLU A 5 73.18 -25.99 -9.32
C GLU A 5 71.94 -25.09 -9.39
N TYR A 6 71.85 -24.24 -10.43
CA TYR A 6 70.69 -23.38 -10.66
C TYR A 6 69.44 -24.19 -11.04
N LEU A 7 69.58 -25.14 -11.98
CA LEU A 7 68.46 -25.98 -12.43
C LEU A 7 67.94 -26.88 -11.33
N GLU A 8 68.82 -27.41 -10.47
CA GLU A 8 68.42 -28.20 -9.31
C GLU A 8 67.70 -27.36 -8.25
N ALA A 9 68.18 -26.13 -7.99
CA ALA A 9 67.51 -25.18 -7.11
C ALA A 9 66.11 -24.78 -7.64
N LEU A 10 65.99 -24.55 -8.96
CA LEU A 10 64.71 -24.25 -9.61
C LEU A 10 63.74 -25.42 -9.55
N LYS A 11 64.20 -26.64 -9.86
CA LYS A 11 63.39 -27.86 -9.74
C LYS A 11 62.87 -28.06 -8.31
N ARG A 12 63.72 -27.83 -7.30
CA ARG A 12 63.36 -27.93 -5.89
C ARG A 12 62.37 -26.84 -5.47
N ALA A 13 62.53 -25.62 -5.98
CA ALA A 13 61.62 -24.51 -5.71
C ALA A 13 60.22 -24.72 -6.33
N MET A 14 60.14 -25.40 -7.48
CA MET A 14 58.87 -25.70 -8.17
C MET A 14 58.14 -26.97 -7.69
N LEU A 15 58.63 -27.63 -6.63
CA LEU A 15 57.97 -28.80 -6.06
C LEU A 15 56.53 -28.45 -5.63
N GLY A 16 55.55 -29.17 -6.20
CA GLY A 16 54.11 -28.96 -5.96
C GLY A 16 53.37 -28.24 -7.09
N LEU A 17 54.04 -27.82 -8.15
CA LEU A 17 53.39 -27.34 -9.38
C LEU A 17 53.06 -28.51 -10.34
N PRO A 18 52.17 -28.32 -11.34
CA PRO A 18 51.89 -29.35 -12.34
C PRO A 18 53.15 -29.82 -13.07
N PRO A 19 53.29 -31.12 -13.36
CA PRO A 19 54.52 -31.69 -13.94
C PRO A 19 54.82 -31.15 -15.35
N ASP A 20 53.79 -30.82 -16.14
CA ASP A 20 53.94 -30.24 -17.48
C ASP A 20 54.60 -28.85 -17.43
N VAL A 21 54.19 -28.02 -16.46
CA VAL A 21 54.74 -26.67 -16.26
C VAL A 21 56.20 -26.75 -15.81
N GLN A 22 56.52 -27.66 -14.87
CA GLN A 22 57.89 -27.86 -14.42
C GLN A 22 58.83 -28.26 -15.57
N ALA A 23 58.41 -29.20 -16.42
CA ALA A 23 59.20 -29.67 -17.56
C ALA A 23 59.46 -28.55 -18.58
N ARG A 24 58.42 -27.78 -18.94
CA ARG A 24 58.54 -26.64 -19.86
C ARG A 24 59.47 -25.56 -19.33
N THR A 25 59.32 -25.19 -18.06
CA THR A 25 60.14 -24.15 -17.43
C THR A 25 61.60 -24.60 -17.32
N LEU A 26 61.87 -25.85 -16.93
CA LEU A 26 63.24 -26.37 -16.88
C LEU A 26 63.90 -26.38 -18.26
N ALA A 27 63.20 -26.82 -19.30
CA ALA A 27 63.71 -26.84 -20.67
C ALA A 27 64.05 -25.42 -21.18
N TYR A 28 63.21 -24.43 -20.87
CA TYR A 28 63.44 -23.03 -21.25
C TYR A 28 64.73 -22.48 -20.63
N TYR A 29 64.92 -22.65 -19.32
CA TYR A 29 66.12 -22.16 -18.64
C TYR A 29 67.36 -22.96 -19.02
N GLU A 30 67.23 -24.27 -19.23
CA GLU A 30 68.33 -25.09 -19.75
C GLU A 30 68.83 -24.56 -21.10
N GLN A 31 67.92 -24.24 -22.01
CA GLN A 31 68.27 -23.68 -23.31
C GLN A 31 68.93 -22.30 -23.18
N ARG A 32 68.44 -21.45 -22.27
CA ARG A 32 69.05 -20.15 -21.97
C ARG A 32 70.51 -20.27 -21.49
N PHE A 33 70.82 -21.28 -20.68
CA PHE A 33 72.20 -21.57 -20.27
C PHE A 33 73.06 -22.05 -21.43
N VAL A 34 72.52 -22.89 -22.32
CA VAL A 34 73.23 -23.36 -23.52
C VAL A 34 73.56 -22.19 -24.44
N ASP A 35 72.61 -21.27 -24.66
CA ASP A 35 72.79 -20.10 -25.51
C ASP A 35 73.82 -19.11 -24.92
N GLY A 36 73.81 -18.90 -23.59
CA GLY A 36 74.77 -18.02 -22.91
C GLY A 36 76.21 -18.55 -22.99
N VAL A 37 76.39 -19.87 -22.82
CA VAL A 37 77.70 -20.52 -22.98
C VAL A 37 78.15 -20.48 -24.44
N ALA A 38 77.25 -20.68 -25.39
CA ALA A 38 77.56 -20.57 -26.82
C ALA A 38 77.95 -19.13 -27.23
N ALA A 39 77.43 -18.12 -26.53
CA ALA A 39 77.79 -16.71 -26.71
C ALA A 39 79.12 -16.32 -26.01
N GLY A 40 79.82 -17.28 -25.39
CA GLY A 40 81.09 -17.05 -24.72
C GLY A 40 80.98 -16.48 -23.29
N GLN A 41 79.78 -16.45 -22.71
CA GLN A 41 79.60 -16.10 -21.30
C GLN A 41 79.92 -17.31 -20.41
N GLY A 42 80.53 -17.09 -19.25
CA GLY A 42 80.72 -18.14 -18.26
C GLY A 42 79.38 -18.56 -17.65
N GLU A 43 79.20 -19.86 -17.38
CA GLU A 43 78.04 -20.37 -16.64
C GLU A 43 77.67 -19.57 -15.37
N PRO A 44 78.63 -19.14 -14.51
CA PRO A 44 78.29 -18.37 -13.32
C PRO A 44 77.81 -16.94 -13.62
N ASP A 45 78.18 -16.37 -14.77
CA ASP A 45 77.75 -15.04 -15.19
C ASP A 45 76.32 -15.08 -15.74
N VAL A 46 76.00 -16.12 -16.52
CA VAL A 46 74.63 -16.38 -16.97
C VAL A 46 73.70 -16.54 -15.76
N ALA A 47 74.10 -17.33 -14.76
CA ALA A 47 73.31 -17.53 -13.53
C ALA A 47 73.08 -16.24 -12.71
N ARG A 48 73.95 -15.23 -12.84
CA ARG A 48 73.79 -13.92 -12.18
C ARG A 48 72.84 -12.99 -12.92
N GLU A 49 72.72 -13.16 -14.24
CA GLU A 49 71.78 -12.42 -15.08
C GLU A 49 70.34 -12.95 -14.90
N LEU A 50 70.21 -14.23 -14.52
CA LEU A 50 68.91 -14.85 -14.22
C LEU A 50 68.37 -14.45 -12.84
N ASP A 51 67.04 -14.35 -12.74
CA ASP A 51 66.32 -14.16 -11.48
C ASP A 51 66.48 -15.35 -10.51
N ASP A 52 66.24 -15.09 -9.22
CA ASP A 52 66.28 -16.10 -8.16
C ASP A 52 65.25 -17.23 -8.44
N PRO A 53 65.68 -18.51 -8.48
CA PRO A 53 64.80 -19.65 -8.74
C PRO A 53 63.57 -19.72 -7.81
N LYS A 54 63.69 -19.21 -6.58
CA LYS A 54 62.56 -19.16 -5.63
C LYS A 54 61.49 -18.16 -6.04
N LYS A 55 61.88 -17.01 -6.60
CA LYS A 55 60.94 -15.99 -7.08
C LYS A 55 60.17 -16.48 -8.29
N ILE A 56 60.85 -17.15 -9.22
CA ILE A 56 60.24 -17.76 -10.40
C ILE A 56 59.19 -18.80 -10.00
N ALA A 57 59.52 -19.69 -9.06
CA ALA A 57 58.55 -20.67 -8.58
C ALA A 57 57.34 -20.03 -7.87
N MET A 58 57.54 -18.94 -7.13
CA MET A 58 56.48 -18.21 -6.45
C MET A 58 55.50 -17.54 -7.44
N THR A 59 56.00 -16.90 -8.49
CA THR A 59 55.15 -16.28 -9.53
C THR A 59 54.37 -17.33 -10.32
N LEU A 60 55.02 -18.46 -10.64
CA LEU A 60 54.41 -19.57 -11.35
C LEU A 60 53.28 -20.22 -10.52
N ARG A 61 53.46 -20.31 -9.20
CA ARG A 61 52.43 -20.80 -8.28
C ARG A 61 51.24 -19.84 -8.18
N ALA A 62 51.49 -18.54 -8.12
CA ALA A 62 50.43 -17.53 -8.11
C ALA A 62 49.56 -17.59 -9.37
N ASN A 63 50.18 -17.76 -10.55
CA ASN A 63 49.47 -17.90 -11.82
C ASN A 63 48.69 -19.22 -11.91
N ALA A 64 49.29 -20.34 -11.49
CA ALA A 64 48.61 -21.63 -11.48
C ALA A 64 47.34 -21.64 -10.59
N HIS A 65 47.36 -20.93 -9.45
CA HIS A 65 46.18 -20.78 -8.62
C HIS A 65 45.07 -19.99 -9.32
N LEU A 66 45.39 -18.90 -10.02
CA LEU A 66 44.41 -18.10 -10.76
C LEU A 66 43.72 -18.90 -11.90
N ASP A 67 44.49 -19.71 -12.62
CA ASP A 67 43.94 -20.54 -13.70
C ASP A 67 42.98 -21.63 -13.18
N THR A 68 43.25 -22.22 -12.02
CA THR A 68 42.33 -23.18 -11.41
C THR A 68 40.99 -22.57 -10.98
N PHE A 69 40.96 -21.28 -10.63
CA PHE A 69 39.73 -20.55 -10.34
C PHE A 69 38.98 -20.14 -11.62
N SER A 70 39.69 -19.82 -12.70
CA SER A 70 39.10 -19.48 -13.99
C SER A 70 38.50 -20.72 -14.69
N ALA A 71 39.25 -21.83 -14.74
CA ALA A 71 38.84 -23.07 -15.39
C ALA A 71 37.62 -23.75 -14.76
N ARG A 72 37.31 -23.47 -13.48
CA ARG A 72 36.10 -23.99 -12.80
C ARG A 72 34.83 -23.20 -13.08
N LYS A 73 34.89 -22.03 -13.72
CA LYS A 73 33.69 -21.32 -14.19
C LYS A 73 33.20 -21.95 -15.49
N ASN A 74 32.69 -23.18 -15.41
CA ASN A 74 32.04 -23.82 -16.55
C ASN A 74 30.72 -23.06 -16.84
N PRO A 75 30.61 -22.31 -17.96
CA PRO A 75 29.45 -21.47 -18.24
C PRO A 75 28.16 -22.28 -18.36
N ALA A 76 28.25 -23.56 -18.72
CA ALA A 76 27.12 -24.48 -18.72
C ALA A 76 26.53 -24.71 -17.32
N ASN A 77 27.38 -24.69 -16.27
CA ASN A 77 26.94 -24.86 -14.89
C ASN A 77 26.29 -23.58 -14.36
N LEU A 78 26.75 -22.40 -14.80
CA LEU A 78 26.10 -21.12 -14.51
C LEU A 78 24.73 -21.03 -15.17
N LEU A 79 24.61 -21.45 -16.44
CA LEU A 79 23.33 -21.48 -17.15
C LEU A 79 22.35 -22.46 -16.48
N ARG A 80 22.81 -23.64 -16.08
CA ARG A 80 22.00 -24.61 -15.33
C ARG A 80 21.54 -24.07 -13.98
N LEU A 81 22.41 -23.34 -13.27
CA LEU A 81 22.05 -22.66 -12.01
C LEU A 81 20.98 -21.59 -12.24
N MET A 82 21.13 -20.77 -13.29
CA MET A 82 20.15 -19.73 -13.65
C MET A 82 18.79 -20.34 -14.01
N VAL A 83 18.76 -21.38 -14.84
CA VAL A 83 17.52 -22.08 -15.19
C VAL A 83 16.86 -22.70 -13.95
N SER A 84 17.65 -23.29 -13.06
CA SER A 84 17.14 -23.87 -11.80
C SER A 84 16.60 -22.79 -10.86
N ALA A 85 17.27 -21.64 -10.78
CA ALA A 85 16.83 -20.50 -9.99
C ALA A 85 15.51 -19.90 -10.52
N VAL A 86 15.39 -19.74 -11.84
CA VAL A 86 14.16 -19.29 -12.49
C VAL A 86 13.03 -20.31 -12.29
N GLY A 87 13.32 -21.61 -12.45
CA GLY A 87 12.35 -22.67 -12.20
C GLY A 87 11.85 -22.69 -10.76
N LEU A 88 12.74 -22.53 -9.78
CA LEU A 88 12.39 -22.42 -8.37
C LEU A 88 11.57 -21.16 -8.09
N ALA A 89 11.89 -20.03 -8.72
CA ALA A 89 11.14 -18.79 -8.57
C ALA A 89 9.71 -18.92 -9.12
N ILE A 90 9.55 -19.50 -10.32
CA ILE A 90 8.23 -19.77 -10.92
C ILE A 90 7.43 -20.75 -10.06
N PHE A 91 8.06 -21.82 -9.59
CA PHE A 91 7.44 -22.79 -8.70
C PHE A 91 6.94 -22.14 -7.40
N ASN A 92 7.76 -21.28 -6.78
CA ASN A 92 7.37 -20.52 -5.61
C ASN A 92 6.21 -19.57 -5.91
N LEU A 93 6.24 -18.88 -7.06
CA LEU A 93 5.14 -18.01 -7.48
C LEU A 93 3.84 -18.78 -7.64
N PHE A 94 3.88 -19.97 -8.24
CA PHE A 94 2.71 -20.84 -8.37
C PHE A 94 2.12 -21.26 -7.01
N MET A 95 2.96 -21.40 -5.99
CA MET A 95 2.52 -21.69 -4.62
C MET A 95 2.01 -20.45 -3.88
N LEU A 96 2.59 -19.27 -4.17
CA LEU A 96 2.25 -17.99 -3.54
C LEU A 96 0.95 -17.38 -4.10
N VAL A 97 0.70 -17.50 -5.41
CA VAL A 97 -0.47 -16.89 -6.08
C VAL A 97 -1.80 -17.33 -5.43
N PRO A 98 -2.08 -18.63 -5.20
CA PRO A 98 -3.30 -19.05 -4.53
C PRO A 98 -3.45 -18.47 -3.12
N ALA A 99 -2.34 -18.38 -2.37
CA ALA A 99 -2.35 -17.78 -1.02
C ALA A 99 -2.69 -16.29 -1.08
N LEU A 100 -2.14 -15.57 -2.07
CA LEU A 100 -2.43 -14.15 -2.27
C LEU A 100 -3.90 -13.95 -2.66
N VAL A 101 -4.42 -14.72 -3.62
CA VAL A 101 -5.83 -14.66 -4.05
C VAL A 101 -6.76 -14.94 -2.87
N TYR A 102 -6.46 -15.97 -2.07
CA TYR A 102 -7.22 -16.29 -0.87
C TYR A 102 -7.20 -15.13 0.14
N SER A 103 -6.04 -14.53 0.39
CA SER A 103 -5.92 -13.38 1.31
C SER A 103 -6.71 -12.16 0.82
N ALA A 104 -6.72 -11.90 -0.48
CA ALA A 104 -7.47 -10.81 -1.08
C ALA A 104 -8.99 -11.04 -1.01
N LEU A 105 -9.46 -12.25 -1.26
CA LEU A 105 -10.87 -12.64 -1.08
C LEU A 105 -11.33 -12.43 0.36
N LEU A 106 -10.50 -12.85 1.32
CA LEU A 106 -10.80 -12.73 2.74
C LEU A 106 -10.82 -11.26 3.19
N LEU A 107 -9.89 -10.44 2.68
CA LEU A 107 -9.90 -8.98 2.88
C LEU A 107 -11.18 -8.34 2.32
N CYS A 108 -11.58 -8.72 1.10
CA CYS A 108 -12.81 -8.22 0.50
C CYS A 108 -14.04 -8.56 1.36
N LEU A 109 -14.09 -9.78 1.91
CA LEU A 109 -15.16 -10.20 2.81
C LEU A 109 -15.21 -9.33 4.09
N TYR A 110 -14.05 -9.00 4.67
CA TYR A 110 -13.97 -8.08 5.82
C TYR A 110 -14.47 -6.68 5.47
N VAL A 111 -14.06 -6.15 4.32
CA VAL A 111 -14.51 -4.82 3.85
C VAL A 111 -16.02 -4.82 3.64
N CYS A 112 -16.58 -5.85 2.99
CA CYS A 112 -18.03 -5.99 2.83
C CYS A 112 -18.75 -6.04 4.19
N ALA A 113 -18.26 -6.86 5.13
CA ALA A 113 -18.85 -6.96 6.47
C ALA A 113 -18.84 -5.59 7.18
N LEU A 114 -17.73 -4.86 7.10
CA LEU A 114 -17.58 -3.53 7.68
C LEU A 114 -18.53 -2.52 7.04
N THR A 115 -18.64 -2.51 5.72
CA THR A 115 -19.56 -1.62 4.99
C THR A 115 -21.01 -1.90 5.36
N PHE A 116 -21.43 -3.16 5.42
CA PHE A 116 -22.78 -3.53 5.88
C PHE A 116 -23.01 -3.14 7.34
N TYR A 117 -22.01 -3.30 8.20
CA TYR A 117 -22.12 -2.90 9.60
C TYR A 117 -22.30 -1.37 9.74
N LEU A 118 -21.47 -0.56 9.06
CA LEU A 118 -21.57 0.91 9.09
C LEU A 118 -22.88 1.40 8.46
N ALA A 119 -23.25 0.85 7.30
CA ALA A 119 -24.50 1.18 6.63
C ALA A 119 -25.70 0.86 7.53
N GLY A 120 -25.67 -0.29 8.21
CA GLY A 120 -26.73 -0.72 9.11
C GLY A 120 -26.87 0.22 10.29
N ILE A 121 -25.76 0.64 10.90
CA ILE A 121 -25.76 1.63 11.98
C ILE A 121 -26.33 2.95 11.49
N ALA A 122 -25.90 3.44 10.32
CA ALA A 122 -26.37 4.71 9.76
C ALA A 122 -27.88 4.67 9.47
N THR A 123 -28.38 3.61 8.84
CA THR A 123 -29.81 3.44 8.54
C THR A 123 -30.64 3.30 9.82
N THR A 124 -30.15 2.55 10.81
CA THR A 124 -30.83 2.39 12.11
C THR A 124 -30.87 3.70 12.88
N ALA A 125 -29.74 4.43 12.93
CA ALA A 125 -29.64 5.72 13.58
C ALA A 125 -30.55 6.76 12.92
N SER A 126 -30.62 6.80 11.59
CA SER A 126 -31.54 7.69 10.85
C SER A 126 -33.00 7.35 11.15
N GLY A 127 -33.38 6.07 11.18
CA GLY A 127 -34.73 5.65 11.51
C GLY A 127 -35.13 5.93 12.97
N LEU A 128 -34.18 5.82 13.91
CA LEU A 128 -34.43 6.05 15.34
C LEU A 128 -34.39 7.54 15.73
N ALA A 129 -33.52 8.33 15.10
CA ALA A 129 -33.36 9.76 15.38
C ALA A 129 -34.58 10.57 14.91
N GLY A 130 -35.36 10.06 13.95
CA GLY A 130 -36.56 10.73 13.47
C GLY A 130 -36.31 12.13 12.91
N ALA A 131 -35.05 12.45 12.57
CA ALA A 131 -34.62 13.73 12.01
C ALA A 131 -35.10 13.84 10.56
N ASN A 132 -36.40 14.10 10.42
CA ASN A 132 -37.08 14.38 9.14
C ASN A 132 -37.03 15.87 8.77
N GLU A 133 -36.36 16.68 9.59
CA GLU A 133 -36.16 18.09 9.33
C GLU A 133 -34.70 18.34 8.95
N LEU A 134 -34.49 18.66 7.67
CA LEU A 134 -33.31 19.40 7.26
C LEU A 134 -33.61 20.88 7.49
N VAL A 135 -33.10 21.42 8.61
CA VAL A 135 -33.10 22.87 8.84
C VAL A 135 -31.95 23.44 8.01
N LEU A 136 -32.26 23.87 6.79
CA LEU A 136 -31.32 24.54 5.91
C LEU A 136 -31.51 26.05 6.06
N ASP A 137 -30.62 26.69 6.80
CA ASP A 137 -30.62 28.14 6.96
C ASP A 137 -30.13 28.79 5.65
N TRP A 138 -31.06 29.04 4.72
CA TRP A 138 -30.75 29.55 3.39
C TRP A 138 -31.32 30.97 3.23
N PRO A 139 -30.51 31.98 2.87
CA PRO A 139 -30.99 33.35 2.70
C PRO A 139 -31.79 33.48 1.40
N SER A 140 -33.08 33.18 1.43
CA SER A 140 -33.96 33.30 0.27
C SER A 140 -34.30 34.77 -0.03
N ARG A 141 -33.73 35.30 -1.12
CA ARG A 141 -33.92 36.69 -1.59
C ARG A 141 -35.26 36.98 -2.28
N PHE A 142 -36.22 36.05 -2.28
CA PHE A 142 -37.46 36.20 -3.04
C PHE A 142 -38.68 36.11 -2.13
N VAL A 143 -39.04 37.24 -1.51
CA VAL A 143 -40.37 37.47 -0.94
C VAL A 143 -40.96 38.66 -1.68
N THR A 144 -42.04 38.42 -2.43
CA THR A 144 -42.89 39.49 -2.98
C THR A 144 -43.66 40.13 -1.83
N ILE A 145 -43.43 41.42 -1.64
CA ILE A 145 -44.09 42.26 -0.64
C ILE A 145 -45.52 42.52 -1.13
N ASP A 146 -46.52 42.16 -0.31
CA ASP A 146 -47.88 42.68 -0.42
C ASP A 146 -48.02 43.91 0.49
N ASP A 147 -48.95 44.80 0.17
CA ASP A 147 -49.06 46.21 0.63
C ASP A 147 -49.22 46.40 2.16
N ASP A 148 -49.39 45.31 2.91
CA ASP A 148 -49.61 45.30 4.37
C ASP A 148 -48.34 45.07 5.22
N GLY A 149 -47.17 44.89 4.61
CA GLY A 149 -45.89 44.82 5.33
C GLY A 149 -45.70 43.60 6.27
N ARG A 150 -46.48 42.53 6.10
CA ARG A 150 -46.38 41.30 6.91
C ARG A 150 -45.68 40.19 6.13
N GLY A 151 -44.66 39.58 6.73
CA GLY A 151 -43.94 38.43 6.16
C GLY A 151 -44.85 37.21 6.04
N ARG A 152 -44.82 36.53 4.88
CA ARG A 152 -45.52 35.26 4.63
C ARG A 152 -44.52 34.12 4.76
N GLN A 153 -44.84 33.08 5.53
CA GLN A 153 -44.00 31.89 5.58
C GLN A 153 -44.49 30.90 4.52
N MET A 154 -43.62 30.57 3.57
CA MET A 154 -43.89 29.55 2.56
C MET A 154 -43.62 28.17 3.17
N ARG A 155 -44.66 27.39 3.44
CA ARG A 155 -44.56 25.98 3.83
C ARG A 155 -44.76 25.12 2.59
N VAL A 156 -43.67 24.52 2.10
CA VAL A 156 -43.72 23.57 0.98
C VAL A 156 -43.73 22.15 1.56
N GLU A 157 -44.83 21.44 1.37
CA GLU A 157 -45.03 20.07 1.81
C GLU A 157 -44.90 19.14 0.60
N ILE A 158 -43.98 18.18 0.66
CA ILE A 158 -43.71 17.23 -0.44
C ILE A 158 -44.06 15.84 0.07
N GLY A 159 -45.10 15.24 -0.51
CA GLY A 159 -45.55 13.89 -0.19
C GLY A 159 -46.01 13.13 -1.43
N ASP A 160 -46.52 11.92 -1.22
CA ASP A 160 -46.87 10.98 -2.30
C ASP A 160 -48.00 11.46 -3.21
N ARG A 161 -48.75 12.48 -2.78
CA ARG A 161 -49.83 13.15 -3.51
C ARG A 161 -49.39 14.39 -4.28
N GLY A 162 -48.09 14.69 -4.32
CA GLY A 162 -47.52 15.84 -5.03
C GLY A 162 -46.94 16.91 -4.09
N ILE A 163 -46.61 18.06 -4.67
CA ILE A 163 -46.01 19.20 -3.96
C ILE A 163 -47.14 20.17 -3.58
N LEU A 164 -47.40 20.33 -2.29
CA LEU A 164 -48.41 21.22 -1.73
C LEU A 164 -47.71 22.44 -1.13
N VAL A 165 -47.84 23.58 -1.80
CA VAL A 165 -47.32 24.87 -1.32
C VAL A 165 -48.43 25.56 -0.52
N LYS A 166 -48.26 25.64 0.80
CA LYS A 166 -49.16 26.35 1.72
C LYS A 166 -48.48 27.64 2.18
N GLU A 167 -49.16 28.76 2.02
CA GLU A 167 -48.70 30.05 2.53
C GLU A 167 -49.37 30.30 3.88
N GLU A 168 -48.66 30.08 4.98
CA GLU A 168 -49.20 30.29 6.33
C GLU A 168 -48.79 31.66 6.88
N ARG A 169 -49.74 32.32 7.58
CA ARG A 169 -49.40 33.48 8.42
C ARG A 169 -48.71 32.96 9.68
N PRO A 170 -47.58 33.56 10.09
CA PRO A 170 -46.93 33.17 11.34
C PRO A 170 -47.91 33.37 12.50
N GLN A 171 -48.18 32.31 13.27
CA GLN A 171 -48.89 32.41 14.55
C GLN A 171 -47.87 32.81 15.62
N VAL A 172 -47.49 34.09 15.64
CA VAL A 172 -46.77 34.68 16.78
C VAL A 172 -47.68 35.74 17.39
N ALA A 173 -48.09 35.43 18.62
CA ALA A 173 -48.55 36.23 19.77
C ALA A 173 -49.50 37.43 19.54
N ASP A 174 -50.44 37.55 20.46
CA ASP A 174 -51.52 38.54 20.58
C ASP A 174 -51.24 39.93 19.97
N PRO A 175 -52.26 40.58 19.36
CA PRO A 175 -52.13 41.96 18.91
C PRO A 175 -51.78 42.85 20.12
N LEU A 176 -50.60 43.51 20.08
CA LEU A 176 -50.38 44.66 20.96
C LEU A 176 -51.41 45.75 20.59
N PRO A 177 -51.96 46.49 21.57
CA PRO A 177 -53.04 47.43 21.32
C PRO A 177 -52.61 48.55 20.37
N PRO A 178 -53.55 49.22 19.67
CA PRO A 178 -53.22 50.33 18.79
C PRO A 178 -52.58 51.46 19.62
N ASP A 179 -51.41 51.92 19.19
CA ASP A 179 -50.85 53.19 19.66
C ASP A 179 -51.73 54.32 19.13
N ASP A 180 -52.70 54.73 19.93
CA ASP A 180 -53.43 55.98 19.78
C ASP A 180 -52.49 57.15 20.09
N THR A 181 -51.62 57.49 19.14
CA THR A 181 -51.09 58.85 19.05
C THR A 181 -51.08 59.28 17.59
N ALA A 182 -52.14 59.97 17.22
CA ALA A 182 -52.15 60.88 16.09
C ALA A 182 -51.02 61.89 16.29
N ASP A 183 -49.97 61.82 15.47
CA ASP A 183 -49.19 63.02 15.19
C ASP A 183 -48.70 63.05 13.74
N ALA A 184 -48.97 64.19 13.13
CA ALA A 184 -48.78 64.50 11.73
C ALA A 184 -47.45 65.26 11.60
N GLY A 185 -46.35 64.55 11.30
CA GLY A 185 -45.08 65.22 11.03
C GLY A 185 -43.84 64.37 11.23
N ALA A 186 -43.69 63.25 10.52
CA ALA A 186 -42.40 62.54 10.41
C ALA A 186 -42.42 61.51 9.27
N ASP A 187 -42.54 61.97 8.02
CA ASP A 187 -42.63 61.06 6.87
C ASP A 187 -41.29 60.37 6.56
N HIS A 188 -40.15 61.01 6.84
CA HIS A 188 -38.83 60.45 6.53
C HIS A 188 -38.27 59.46 7.59
N GLY A 189 -38.69 59.56 8.86
CA GLY A 189 -38.30 58.60 9.91
C GLY A 189 -39.12 57.30 9.91
N ARG A 190 -40.39 57.38 9.47
CA ARG A 190 -41.30 56.22 9.35
C ARG A 190 -40.87 55.26 8.24
N ALA A 191 -40.36 55.78 7.11
CA ALA A 191 -39.88 54.94 6.02
C ALA A 191 -38.62 54.14 6.40
N HIS A 192 -37.65 54.79 7.06
CA HIS A 192 -36.42 54.14 7.50
C HIS A 192 -36.65 53.08 8.59
N SER A 193 -37.55 53.36 9.54
CA SER A 193 -37.91 52.39 10.59
C SER A 193 -38.77 51.23 10.08
N ARG A 194 -39.55 51.43 9.00
CA ARG A 194 -40.22 50.34 8.29
C ARG A 194 -39.23 49.50 7.47
N ALA A 195 -38.27 50.13 6.80
CA ALA A 195 -37.25 49.44 6.02
C ALA A 195 -36.30 48.59 6.88
N LEU A 196 -35.96 49.06 8.09
CA LEU A 196 -35.20 48.27 9.06
C LEU A 196 -36.02 47.12 9.63
N ARG A 197 -37.30 47.34 9.96
CA ARG A 197 -38.21 46.28 10.44
C ARG A 197 -38.50 45.21 9.38
N SER A 198 -38.60 45.59 8.11
CA SER A 198 -38.76 44.63 7.02
C SER A 198 -37.46 43.86 6.76
N ALA A 199 -36.28 44.47 6.92
CA ALA A 199 -35.00 43.77 6.85
C ALA A 199 -34.82 42.73 7.96
N GLU A 200 -35.30 43.03 9.17
CA GLU A 200 -35.29 42.11 10.33
C GLU A 200 -36.27 40.94 10.13
N ALA A 201 -37.48 41.21 9.65
CA ALA A 201 -38.45 40.16 9.31
C ALA A 201 -38.00 39.24 8.15
N LEU A 202 -37.17 39.75 7.23
CA LEU A 202 -36.58 38.95 6.14
C LEU A 202 -35.45 38.05 6.65
N ALA A 203 -34.71 38.45 7.68
CA ALA A 203 -33.63 37.67 8.26
C ALA A 203 -34.11 36.44 9.03
N ASP A 204 -35.35 36.45 9.54
CA ASP A 204 -35.93 35.38 10.36
C ASP A 204 -36.78 34.37 9.55
N SER A 205 -36.75 34.47 8.22
CA SER A 205 -37.52 33.58 7.34
C SER A 205 -36.82 32.24 7.13
N THR A 206 -36.92 31.34 8.11
CA THR A 206 -36.34 29.99 8.01
C THR A 206 -37.19 29.08 7.11
N LEU A 207 -36.61 28.60 6.01
CA LEU A 207 -37.23 27.59 5.16
C LEU A 207 -37.08 26.21 5.84
N ARG A 208 -38.21 25.63 6.28
CA ARG A 208 -38.24 24.34 6.98
C ARG A 208 -38.79 23.27 6.04
N ILE A 209 -37.91 22.39 5.55
CA ILE A 209 -38.31 21.22 4.76
C ILE A 209 -38.54 20.07 5.73
N SER A 210 -39.81 19.79 6.03
CA SER A 210 -40.22 18.55 6.67
C SER A 210 -40.68 17.60 5.58
N THR A 211 -39.96 16.50 5.39
CA THR A 211 -40.56 15.34 4.72
C THR A 211 -41.40 14.64 5.80
N ASP A 212 -42.67 14.34 5.56
CA ASP A 212 -43.43 13.48 6.48
C ASP A 212 -43.23 12.05 5.98
N MET A 213 -42.55 11.24 6.76
CA MET A 213 -42.27 9.85 6.40
C MET A 213 -43.16 9.02 7.31
N ASP A 214 -44.18 8.39 6.72
CA ASP A 214 -45.22 7.64 7.45
C ASP A 214 -44.63 6.77 8.56
N ALA A 215 -45.31 6.71 9.70
CA ALA A 215 -44.86 5.96 10.88
C ALA A 215 -44.56 4.47 10.56
N GLU A 216 -45.26 3.90 9.58
CA GLU A 216 -45.06 2.54 9.08
C GLU A 216 -43.72 2.37 8.34
N SER A 217 -43.28 3.42 7.62
CA SER A 217 -41.98 3.52 6.93
C SER A 217 -40.80 3.63 7.92
N ARG A 218 -41.00 4.29 9.07
CA ARG A 218 -39.99 4.40 10.14
C ARG A 218 -39.69 3.07 10.82
N THR A 219 -40.73 2.29 11.14
CA THR A 219 -40.58 0.95 11.70
C THR A 219 -39.95 -0.03 10.72
N THR A 220 -40.27 0.09 9.43
CA THR A 220 -39.65 -0.77 8.41
C THR A 220 -38.19 -0.39 8.17
N GLN A 221 -37.84 0.89 8.10
CA GLN A 221 -36.45 1.34 7.92
C GLN A 221 -35.54 0.95 9.11
N THR A 222 -36.02 1.06 10.35
CA THR A 222 -35.26 0.62 11.53
C THR A 222 -35.10 -0.89 11.59
N LEU A 223 -36.14 -1.66 11.21
CA LEU A 223 -36.06 -3.12 11.11
C LEU A 223 -35.05 -3.57 10.05
N PHE A 224 -35.07 -2.94 8.87
CA PHE A 224 -34.07 -3.18 7.80
C PHE A 224 -32.65 -2.80 8.25
N GLY A 225 -32.49 -1.67 8.92
CA GLY A 225 -31.20 -1.25 9.51
C GLY A 225 -30.66 -2.26 10.51
N CYS A 226 -31.47 -2.68 11.47
CA CYS A 226 -31.12 -3.72 12.45
C CYS A 226 -30.74 -5.04 11.77
N GLY A 227 -31.49 -5.44 10.73
CA GLY A 227 -31.17 -6.61 9.91
C GLY A 227 -29.81 -6.51 9.23
N LEU A 228 -29.47 -5.33 8.68
CA LEU A 228 -28.18 -5.08 8.04
C LEU A 228 -27.02 -5.12 9.05
N VAL A 229 -27.21 -4.58 10.26
CA VAL A 229 -26.22 -4.63 11.34
C VAL A 229 -25.98 -6.08 11.78
N LEU A 230 -27.04 -6.83 12.07
CA LEU A 230 -26.95 -8.24 12.46
C LEU A 230 -26.30 -9.09 11.35
N GLY A 231 -26.66 -8.82 10.08
CA GLY A 231 -26.02 -9.42 8.92
C GLY A 231 -24.52 -9.11 8.85
N GLY A 232 -24.13 -7.84 9.02
CA GLY A 232 -22.73 -7.41 9.06
C GLY A 232 -21.93 -8.08 10.18
N ILE A 233 -22.51 -8.16 11.39
CA ILE A 233 -21.89 -8.87 12.54
C ILE A 233 -21.73 -10.36 12.24
N ALA A 234 -22.76 -11.02 11.71
CA ALA A 234 -22.71 -12.44 11.36
C ALA A 234 -21.62 -12.71 10.30
N LEU A 235 -21.52 -11.85 9.29
CA LEU A 235 -20.52 -11.94 8.21
C LEU A 235 -19.10 -11.68 8.75
N PHE A 236 -18.95 -10.77 9.71
CA PHE A 236 -17.70 -10.54 10.42
C PHE A 236 -17.27 -11.74 11.28
N LEU A 237 -18.21 -12.34 12.03
CA LEU A 237 -17.96 -13.56 12.80
C LEU A 237 -17.58 -14.74 11.89
N LEU A 238 -18.27 -14.90 10.75
CA LEU A 238 -17.91 -15.89 9.75
C LEU A 238 -16.48 -15.69 9.25
N SER A 239 -16.09 -14.44 8.96
CA SER A 239 -14.73 -14.11 8.55
C SER A 239 -13.69 -14.47 9.61
N LEU A 240 -13.97 -14.20 10.89
CA LEU A 240 -13.09 -14.60 12.01
C LEU A 240 -12.95 -16.11 12.12
N VAL A 241 -14.04 -16.86 11.96
CA VAL A 241 -14.03 -18.33 11.97
C VAL A 241 -13.16 -18.84 10.83
N VAL A 242 -13.36 -18.34 9.61
CA VAL A 242 -12.57 -18.72 8.43
C VAL A 242 -11.09 -18.41 8.65
N THR A 243 -10.73 -17.22 9.12
CA THR A 243 -9.35 -16.87 9.48
C THR A 243 -8.76 -17.84 10.50
N ARG A 244 -9.52 -18.18 11.54
CA ARG A 244 -9.06 -19.09 12.60
C ARG A 244 -8.79 -20.48 12.05
N TYR A 245 -9.69 -21.02 11.22
CA TYR A 245 -9.51 -22.33 10.58
C TYR A 245 -8.29 -22.33 9.65
N THR A 246 -8.08 -21.26 8.88
CA THR A 246 -6.90 -21.11 8.02
C THR A 246 -5.62 -21.11 8.85
N PHE A 247 -5.59 -20.41 9.99
CA PHE A 247 -4.42 -20.40 10.87
C PHE A 247 -4.12 -21.77 11.49
N ILE A 248 -5.17 -22.52 11.87
CA ILE A 248 -5.04 -23.89 12.37
C ILE A 248 -4.49 -24.81 11.28
N GLY A 249 -5.01 -24.71 10.05
CA GLY A 249 -4.53 -25.47 8.90
C GLY A 249 -3.07 -25.16 8.57
N LEU A 250 -2.70 -23.89 8.56
CA LEU A 250 -1.33 -23.44 8.33
C LEU A 250 -0.37 -23.95 9.41
N LYS A 251 -0.77 -23.86 10.69
CA LYS A 251 0.03 -24.38 11.81
C LYS A 251 0.25 -25.89 11.68
N ARG A 252 -0.78 -26.64 11.28
CA ARG A 252 -0.69 -28.10 11.07
C ARG A 252 0.23 -28.45 9.90
N TYR A 253 0.13 -27.71 8.81
CA TYR A 253 1.02 -27.87 7.64
C TYR A 253 2.48 -27.59 7.99
N VAL A 254 2.76 -26.49 8.70
CA VAL A 254 4.11 -26.14 9.17
C VAL A 254 4.65 -27.19 10.14
N GLN A 255 3.84 -27.69 11.06
CA GLN A 255 4.23 -28.76 11.98
C GLN A 255 4.59 -30.05 11.25
N MET A 256 3.83 -30.42 10.22
CA MET A 256 4.11 -31.61 9.40
C MET A 256 5.43 -31.47 8.65
N ASN A 257 5.67 -30.36 7.96
CA ASN A 257 6.96 -30.09 7.31
C ASN A 257 8.13 -30.04 8.30
N ARG A 258 7.92 -29.48 9.50
CA ARG A 258 8.95 -29.44 10.55
C ARG A 258 9.24 -30.82 11.15
N SER A 259 8.27 -31.73 11.17
CA SER A 259 8.47 -33.11 11.61
C SER A 259 9.29 -33.92 10.60
N LEU A 260 9.09 -33.69 9.29
CA LEU A 260 9.88 -34.30 8.22
C LEU A 260 11.36 -33.86 8.27
N LEU A 261 11.61 -32.59 8.62
CA LEU A 261 12.97 -32.06 8.76
C LEU A 261 13.69 -32.47 10.05
N LYS A 262 12.96 -32.96 11.06
CA LYS A 262 13.53 -33.44 12.33
C LYS A 262 13.66 -34.98 12.39
N GLY A 263 13.14 -35.68 11.39
CA GLY A 263 13.07 -37.15 11.32
C GLY A 263 14.11 -37.80 10.40
N SER A 264 15.15 -37.09 9.98
CA SER A 264 16.34 -37.64 9.30
C SER A 264 17.60 -37.30 10.07
#